data_AF-A0AAE3ZGI3-F1
#
_entry.id   AF-A0AAE3ZGI3-F1
#
_cell.length_a   1.000
_cell.length_b   1.000
_cell.length_c   1.000
_cell.angle_alpha   90.00
_cell.angle_beta   90.00
_cell.angle_gamma   90.00
#
_symmetry.space_group_name_H-M   'P 1'
#
loop_
_entity.id
_entity.type
_entity.pdbx_description
1 polymer ?
#
loop_
_entity_poly.entity_id
_entity_poly.type
_entity_poly.pdbx_seq_one_letter_code
_entity_poly.pdbx_strand_id
1 'polypeptide(L)'
;MTRLLTLFLVGGAFAVVGLVLLVGDRPTPEIPPPPPPLPPAVVTMGDSTLSGEGAGNYVPGTDGANGNWCHRSPAAPVHQLRLPGSVKRINLACSGAKAGLVGLEARPNHPEGSQARRLADIAERYRITDIVVQVGANDDPSFVDVLNKCVGAWVARAPGGCAEELRQEWPKRVQRMQPKVLDALRDIRTVMDRAGYERDGYSLVVQSYASPVGPGIAPELQDLSGCPLLTSDVKWVRSTAVPQLSEGLREVAEQVGARFLDLSRAGYGHEACTGGDKAPGTEWFTRLTVDWQALKHEKRAPHAMQESFHANATGHAQFARCLSDFLTGTRQQAVCLPDSEGNLTAVSPEVAAQRTSR
;
A
#
# COMPACT_ATOMS: atom_id res chain seq x y z
N MET A 1 -63.19 -14.16 -100.33
CA MET A 1 -62.05 -15.10 -100.19
C MET A 1 -61.58 -14.99 -98.74
N THR A 2 -62.01 -15.89 -97.84
CA THR A 2 -61.21 -17.03 -97.28
C THR A 2 -59.90 -16.56 -96.62
N ARG A 3 -59.47 -16.87 -95.40
CA ARG A 3 -59.77 -17.82 -94.28
C ARG A 3 -58.84 -17.35 -93.12
N LEU A 4 -59.23 -17.28 -91.83
CA LEU A 4 -59.39 -18.33 -90.82
C LEU A 4 -58.12 -18.71 -90.00
N LEU A 5 -58.22 -18.61 -88.66
CA LEU A 5 -57.52 -19.33 -87.57
C LEU A 5 -56.01 -19.00 -87.30
N THR A 6 -55.48 -18.86 -86.06
CA THR A 6 -55.67 -19.72 -84.87
C THR A 6 -55.25 -19.01 -83.57
N LEU A 7 -55.97 -19.29 -82.48
CA LEU A 7 -55.74 -18.90 -81.09
C LEU A 7 -54.85 -19.97 -80.40
N PHE A 8 -53.86 -19.59 -79.58
CA PHE A 8 -53.33 -20.46 -78.53
C PHE A 8 -53.00 -19.65 -77.27
N LEU A 9 -53.69 -20.01 -76.19
CA LEU A 9 -53.42 -19.58 -74.82
C LEU A 9 -52.06 -20.14 -74.35
N VAL A 10 -51.28 -19.30 -73.68
CA VAL A 10 -50.30 -19.76 -72.69
C VAL A 10 -50.47 -18.89 -71.44
N GLY A 11 -51.18 -19.45 -70.45
CA GLY A 11 -51.13 -18.99 -69.07
C GLY A 11 -50.00 -19.72 -68.35
N GLY A 12 -49.16 -18.98 -67.63
CA GLY A 12 -48.00 -19.54 -66.93
C GLY A 12 -47.44 -18.62 -65.84
N ALA A 13 -47.97 -18.81 -64.63
CA ALA A 13 -47.31 -18.70 -63.31
C ALA A 13 -46.39 -17.50 -63.00
N PHE A 14 -46.94 -16.49 -62.31
CA PHE A 14 -46.17 -15.71 -61.31
C PHE A 14 -46.33 -16.39 -59.95
N ALA A 15 -45.30 -17.09 -59.49
CA ALA A 15 -45.23 -17.63 -58.13
C ALA A 15 -44.95 -16.49 -57.14
N VAL A 16 -46.01 -16.01 -56.48
CA VAL A 16 -45.89 -15.12 -55.32
C VAL A 16 -45.53 -16.00 -54.12
N VAL A 17 -44.27 -15.98 -53.72
CA VAL A 17 -43.85 -16.50 -52.41
C VAL A 17 -44.39 -15.54 -51.36
N GLY A 18 -45.54 -15.88 -50.78
CA GLY A 18 -46.09 -15.19 -49.62
C GLY A 18 -45.19 -15.46 -48.42
N LEU A 19 -44.42 -14.46 -47.99
CA LEU A 19 -43.74 -14.46 -46.70
C LEU A 19 -44.81 -14.37 -45.61
N VAL A 20 -45.21 -15.52 -45.06
CA VAL A 20 -46.09 -15.57 -43.89
C VAL A 20 -45.28 -15.08 -42.69
N LEU A 21 -45.43 -13.80 -42.35
CA LEU A 21 -45.02 -13.27 -41.06
C LEU A 21 -45.97 -13.87 -40.00
N LEU A 22 -45.56 -14.99 -39.40
CA LEU A 22 -46.12 -15.46 -38.14
C LEU A 22 -45.74 -14.43 -37.06
N VAL A 23 -46.56 -13.38 -36.92
CA VAL A 23 -46.52 -12.50 -35.76
C VAL A 23 -47.00 -13.32 -34.57
N GLY A 24 -46.07 -13.93 -33.85
CA GLY A 24 -46.39 -14.60 -32.60
C GLY A 24 -46.72 -13.56 -31.53
N ASP A 25 -47.96 -13.52 -31.08
CA ASP A 25 -48.45 -12.75 -29.91
C ASP A 25 -47.86 -13.23 -28.56
N ARG A 26 -46.66 -13.84 -28.58
CA ARG A 26 -45.97 -14.24 -27.35
C ARG A 26 -45.25 -13.01 -26.81
N PRO A 27 -45.51 -12.58 -25.56
CA PRO A 27 -44.70 -11.56 -24.90
C PRO A 27 -43.24 -11.99 -25.00
N THR A 28 -42.41 -11.17 -25.65
CA THR A 28 -40.96 -11.38 -25.62
C THR A 28 -40.54 -11.41 -24.16
N PRO A 29 -39.85 -12.46 -23.68
CA PRO A 29 -39.31 -12.48 -22.32
C PRO A 29 -38.49 -11.22 -22.12
N GLU A 30 -38.90 -10.37 -21.18
CA GLU A 30 -38.15 -9.18 -20.84
C GLU A 30 -36.83 -9.66 -20.23
N ILE A 31 -35.71 -9.37 -20.92
CA ILE A 31 -34.38 -9.72 -20.42
C ILE A 31 -34.21 -8.93 -19.13
N PRO A 32 -33.96 -9.58 -17.97
CA PRO A 32 -33.74 -8.87 -16.73
C PRO A 32 -32.63 -7.83 -16.93
N PRO A 33 -32.78 -6.61 -16.38
CA PRO A 33 -31.70 -5.63 -16.45
C PRO A 33 -30.44 -6.26 -15.83
N PRO A 34 -29.24 -5.93 -16.36
CA PRO A 34 -28.00 -6.43 -15.77
C PRO A 34 -27.94 -6.03 -14.29
N PRO A 35 -27.34 -6.87 -13.43
CA PRO A 35 -27.18 -6.52 -12.03
C PRO A 35 -26.45 -5.18 -11.89
N PRO A 36 -26.76 -4.39 -10.85
CA PRO A 36 -26.10 -3.12 -10.64
C PRO A 36 -24.58 -3.35 -10.46
N PRO A 37 -23.73 -2.43 -10.95
CA PRO A 37 -22.29 -2.56 -10.80
C PRO A 37 -21.90 -2.60 -9.33
N LEU A 38 -20.89 -3.39 -8.99
CA LEU A 38 -20.37 -3.48 -7.63
C LEU A 38 -19.87 -2.10 -7.16
N PRO A 39 -20.05 -1.75 -5.87
CA PRO A 39 -19.57 -0.49 -5.33
C PRO A 39 -18.04 -0.39 -5.44
N PRO A 40 -17.49 0.80 -5.77
CA PRO A 40 -16.05 0.96 -5.90
C PRO A 40 -15.33 0.78 -4.57
N ALA A 41 -14.10 0.25 -4.59
CA ALA A 41 -13.27 0.13 -3.39
C ALA A 41 -11.78 0.38 -3.66
N VAL A 42 -11.11 0.96 -2.65
CA VAL A 42 -9.65 1.01 -2.53
C VAL A 42 -9.22 0.06 -1.42
N VAL A 43 -8.17 -0.71 -1.70
CA VAL A 43 -7.61 -1.69 -0.76
C VAL A 43 -6.16 -1.36 -0.47
N THR A 44 -5.81 -1.24 0.81
CA THR A 44 -4.40 -1.24 1.24
C THR A 44 -3.96 -2.63 1.70
N MET A 45 -2.79 -3.05 1.25
CA MET A 45 -2.16 -4.32 1.58
C MET A 45 -0.71 -4.05 1.97
N GLY A 46 -0.15 -4.81 2.90
CA GLY A 46 1.21 -4.56 3.35
C GLY A 46 1.42 -4.77 4.83
N ASP A 47 2.38 -4.03 5.36
CA ASP A 47 2.84 -4.15 6.73
C ASP A 47 2.26 -3.09 7.69
N SER A 48 2.98 -2.84 8.78
CA SER A 48 2.61 -1.94 9.88
C SER A 48 2.33 -0.52 9.44
N THR A 49 3.04 -0.06 8.40
CA THR A 49 2.93 1.30 7.87
C THR A 49 1.59 1.58 7.20
N LEU A 50 0.96 0.57 6.60
CA LEU A 50 -0.40 0.66 6.06
C LEU A 50 -1.46 0.11 7.03
N SER A 51 -1.08 -0.70 8.02
CA SER A 51 -2.02 -1.14 9.05
C SER A 51 -2.43 0.02 9.96
N GLY A 52 -1.53 0.97 10.21
CA GLY A 52 -1.76 2.07 11.15
C GLY A 52 -1.09 1.85 12.51
N GLU A 53 -0.10 0.95 12.59
CA GLU A 53 0.77 0.82 13.77
C GLU A 53 1.32 2.20 14.18
N GLY A 54 1.39 2.45 15.49
CA GLY A 54 1.84 3.73 16.06
C GLY A 54 0.77 4.82 16.12
N ALA A 55 -0.38 4.63 15.46
CA ALA A 55 -1.49 5.57 15.55
C ALA A 55 -2.46 5.27 16.71
N GLY A 56 -2.31 4.11 17.37
CA GLY A 56 -3.17 3.65 18.45
C GLY A 56 -4.61 3.36 18.01
N ASN A 57 -5.51 3.19 19.00
CA ASN A 57 -6.93 2.90 18.82
C ASN A 57 -7.19 1.71 17.86
N TYR A 58 -6.47 0.61 18.06
CA TYR A 58 -6.54 -0.52 17.14
C TYR A 58 -7.94 -1.16 17.10
N VAL A 59 -8.34 -1.57 15.90
CA VAL A 59 -9.59 -2.28 15.65
C VAL A 59 -9.65 -3.50 16.57
N PRO A 60 -10.76 -3.70 17.31
CA PRO A 60 -10.93 -4.86 18.18
C PRO A 60 -10.61 -6.16 17.46
N GLY A 61 -9.84 -7.01 18.11
CA GLY A 61 -9.41 -8.28 17.53
C GLY A 61 -8.05 -8.22 16.82
N THR A 62 -7.47 -7.03 16.59
CA THR A 62 -6.16 -6.88 15.90
C THR A 62 -4.99 -6.51 16.82
N ASP A 63 -5.25 -6.37 18.12
CA ASP A 63 -4.28 -6.04 19.18
C ASP A 63 -4.10 -7.23 20.15
N GLY A 64 -3.55 -8.31 19.62
CA GLY A 64 -3.14 -9.52 20.34
C GLY A 64 -4.23 -10.55 20.59
N ALA A 65 -5.50 -10.24 20.30
CA ALA A 65 -6.59 -11.21 20.42
C ALA A 65 -6.35 -12.43 19.51
N ASN A 66 -6.37 -13.63 20.08
CA ASN A 66 -6.09 -14.88 19.35
C ASN A 66 -4.76 -14.87 18.57
N GLY A 67 -3.77 -14.11 19.05
CA GLY A 67 -2.47 -13.97 18.39
C GLY A 67 -2.47 -13.04 17.17
N ASN A 68 -3.57 -12.33 16.91
CA ASN A 68 -3.66 -11.35 15.85
C ASN A 68 -3.08 -10.00 16.30
N TRP A 69 -1.90 -9.67 15.79
CA TRP A 69 -1.18 -8.43 16.07
C TRP A 69 -1.13 -7.52 14.84
N CYS A 70 -2.13 -7.59 13.97
CA CYS A 70 -2.15 -6.79 12.76
C CYS A 70 -2.20 -5.28 13.02
N HIS A 71 -2.62 -4.85 14.22
CA HIS A 71 -2.63 -3.44 14.64
C HIS A 71 -3.23 -2.53 13.56
N ARG A 72 -4.50 -2.79 13.22
CA ARG A 72 -5.21 -1.92 12.27
C ARG A 72 -5.78 -0.73 12.99
N SER A 73 -5.37 0.47 12.63
CA SER A 73 -5.92 1.70 13.21
C SER A 73 -6.95 2.34 12.29
N PRO A 74 -8.05 2.92 12.82
CA PRO A 74 -8.91 3.84 12.08
C PRO A 74 -8.16 5.07 11.53
N ALA A 75 -6.97 5.38 12.07
CA ALA A 75 -6.09 6.42 11.57
C ALA A 75 -5.13 5.92 10.47
N ALA A 76 -5.23 4.68 10.00
CA ALA A 76 -4.42 4.21 8.87
C ALA A 76 -4.68 5.02 7.59
N PRO A 77 -3.71 5.12 6.65
CA PRO A 77 -3.81 6.04 5.52
C PRO A 77 -5.05 5.81 4.65
N VAL A 78 -5.47 4.55 4.48
CA VAL A 78 -6.64 4.20 3.67
C VAL A 78 -7.92 4.87 4.17
N HIS A 79 -8.08 5.04 5.49
CA HIS A 79 -9.27 5.64 6.09
C HIS A 79 -9.28 7.17 6.02
N GLN A 80 -8.13 7.76 5.71
CA GLN A 80 -7.93 9.21 5.61
C GLN A 80 -7.85 9.70 4.15
N LEU A 81 -8.06 8.80 3.17
CA LEU A 81 -8.04 9.14 1.75
C LEU A 81 -9.16 10.11 1.36
N ARG A 82 -8.77 11.16 0.62
CA ARG A 82 -9.65 12.21 0.08
C ARG A 82 -10.29 11.76 -1.24
N LEU A 83 -11.07 10.69 -1.16
CA LEU A 83 -11.83 10.11 -2.28
C LEU A 83 -13.34 10.34 -2.08
N PRO A 84 -14.18 10.20 -3.13
CA PRO A 84 -15.63 10.27 -2.99
C PRO A 84 -16.16 9.33 -1.89
N GLY A 85 -17.19 9.74 -1.16
CA GLY A 85 -17.77 8.95 -0.05
C GLY A 85 -18.31 7.58 -0.48
N SER A 86 -18.66 7.41 -1.76
CA SER A 86 -19.12 6.15 -2.35
C SER A 86 -18.02 5.10 -2.52
N VAL A 87 -16.74 5.47 -2.45
CA VAL A 87 -15.62 4.53 -2.56
C VAL A 87 -15.39 3.85 -1.22
N LYS A 88 -15.53 2.53 -1.14
CA LYS A 88 -15.22 1.79 0.08
C LYS A 88 -13.71 1.81 0.35
N ARG A 89 -13.32 1.99 1.61
CA ARG A 89 -11.92 1.93 2.06
C ARG A 89 -11.70 0.67 2.87
N ILE A 90 -10.77 -0.18 2.44
CA ILE A 90 -10.54 -1.49 3.03
C ILE A 90 -9.07 -1.65 3.37
N ASN A 91 -8.78 -2.02 4.62
CA ASN A 91 -7.43 -2.28 5.09
C ASN A 91 -7.19 -3.78 5.29
N LEU A 92 -6.32 -4.37 4.47
CA LEU A 92 -5.82 -5.74 4.63
C LEU A 92 -4.43 -5.79 5.25
N ALA A 93 -3.74 -4.65 5.34
CA ALA A 93 -2.40 -4.57 5.89
C ALA A 93 -2.36 -5.08 7.34
N CYS A 94 -1.19 -5.57 7.73
CA CYS A 94 -0.99 -6.26 9.00
C CYS A 94 0.43 -6.01 9.49
N SER A 95 0.57 -5.50 10.71
CA SER A 95 1.89 -5.28 11.31
C SER A 95 2.77 -6.54 11.30
N GLY A 96 4.06 -6.34 10.99
CA GLY A 96 5.04 -7.42 10.82
C GLY A 96 4.89 -8.23 9.53
N ALA A 97 3.97 -7.90 8.62
CA ALA A 97 3.83 -8.62 7.36
C ALA A 97 5.12 -8.56 6.53
N LYS A 98 5.50 -9.74 6.02
CA LYS A 98 6.52 -9.93 4.98
C LYS A 98 5.84 -10.18 3.64
N ALA A 99 6.59 -10.08 2.54
CA ALA A 99 6.05 -10.23 1.20
C ALA A 99 5.22 -11.52 1.01
N GLY A 100 5.67 -12.65 1.56
CA GLY A 100 4.90 -13.91 1.48
C GLY A 100 3.51 -13.87 2.13
N LEU A 101 3.31 -13.07 3.20
CA LEU A 101 1.98 -12.89 3.80
C LEU A 101 1.07 -12.01 2.93
N VAL A 102 1.66 -11.06 2.21
CA VAL A 102 0.95 -10.20 1.26
C VAL A 102 0.53 -11.00 0.02
N GLY A 103 1.43 -11.84 -0.51
CA GLY A 103 1.18 -12.77 -1.61
C GLY A 103 0.36 -14.01 -1.20
N LEU A 104 0.31 -15.02 -2.07
CA LEU A 104 -0.43 -16.27 -1.89
C LEU A 104 0.32 -17.30 -1.04
N GLU A 105 1.63 -17.13 -0.84
CA GLU A 105 2.51 -17.99 -0.04
C GLU A 105 2.54 -17.63 1.46
N ALA A 106 1.39 -17.31 2.05
CA ALA A 106 1.34 -16.96 3.47
C ALA A 106 1.77 -18.14 4.36
N ARG A 107 2.48 -17.83 5.45
CA ARG A 107 2.86 -18.83 6.46
C ARG A 107 1.61 -19.62 6.89
N PRO A 108 1.68 -20.97 6.96
CA PRO A 108 0.62 -21.74 7.58
C PRO A 108 0.51 -21.22 9.02
N ASN A 109 -0.70 -20.82 9.44
CA ASN A 109 -1.07 -20.35 10.79
C ASN A 109 -0.97 -18.84 11.08
N HIS A 110 -0.80 -17.95 10.10
CA HIS A 110 -1.10 -16.52 10.37
C HIS A 110 -2.60 -16.36 10.68
N PRO A 111 -3.03 -15.66 11.74
CA PRO A 111 -4.43 -15.61 12.20
C PRO A 111 -5.45 -15.18 11.14
N GLU A 112 -5.03 -14.35 10.19
CA GLU A 112 -5.89 -13.87 9.11
C GLU A 112 -5.52 -14.44 7.72
N GLY A 113 -4.52 -15.32 7.65
CA GLY A 113 -4.03 -15.88 6.38
C GLY A 113 -3.44 -14.84 5.42
N SER A 114 -3.40 -15.20 4.13
CA SER A 114 -2.86 -14.38 3.03
C SER A 114 -3.72 -13.14 2.76
N GLN A 115 -3.07 -11.99 2.57
CA GLN A 115 -3.77 -10.77 2.16
C GLN A 115 -4.29 -10.88 0.72
N ALA A 116 -3.53 -11.48 -0.20
CA ALA A 116 -3.97 -11.72 -1.58
C ALA A 116 -5.21 -12.63 -1.65
N ARG A 117 -5.32 -13.67 -0.80
CA ARG A 117 -6.55 -14.49 -0.74
C ARG A 117 -7.74 -13.66 -0.28
N ARG A 118 -7.57 -12.82 0.74
CA ARG A 118 -8.64 -11.92 1.22
C ARG A 118 -9.02 -10.86 0.18
N LEU A 119 -8.08 -10.40 -0.63
CA LEU A 119 -8.35 -9.52 -1.77
C LEU A 119 -9.29 -10.21 -2.77
N ALA A 120 -9.10 -11.50 -3.05
CA ALA A 120 -10.01 -12.27 -3.91
C ALA A 120 -11.46 -12.21 -3.39
N ASP A 121 -11.67 -12.49 -2.10
CA ASP A 121 -13.00 -12.42 -1.47
C ASP A 121 -13.60 -11.00 -1.50
N ILE A 122 -12.77 -9.96 -1.52
CA ILE A 122 -13.23 -8.57 -1.61
C ILE A 122 -13.62 -8.24 -3.05
N ALA A 123 -12.86 -8.70 -4.04
CA ALA A 123 -13.10 -8.45 -5.46
C ALA A 123 -14.43 -9.04 -5.94
N GLU A 124 -14.97 -10.07 -5.28
CA GLU A 124 -16.32 -10.61 -5.53
C GLU A 124 -17.45 -9.65 -5.10
N ARG A 125 -17.18 -8.71 -4.19
CA ARG A 125 -18.18 -7.84 -3.54
C ARG A 125 -18.02 -6.36 -3.88
N TYR A 126 -16.84 -5.98 -4.37
CA TYR A 126 -16.49 -4.59 -4.68
C TYR A 126 -15.76 -4.53 -6.01
N ARG A 127 -16.00 -3.43 -6.74
CA ARG A 127 -15.18 -3.07 -7.90
C ARG A 127 -13.90 -2.39 -7.41
N ILE A 128 -12.78 -3.09 -7.42
CA ILE A 128 -11.49 -2.54 -6.98
C ILE A 128 -11.03 -1.47 -7.96
N THR A 129 -10.80 -0.25 -7.48
CA THR A 129 -10.23 0.84 -8.30
C THR A 129 -8.73 0.95 -8.08
N ASP A 130 -8.28 0.76 -6.84
CA ASP A 130 -6.87 0.92 -6.47
C ASP A 130 -6.46 -0.11 -5.41
N ILE A 131 -5.27 -0.67 -5.60
CA ILE A 131 -4.58 -1.52 -4.64
C ILE A 131 -3.26 -0.83 -4.31
N VAL A 132 -3.09 -0.47 -3.04
CA VAL A 132 -1.87 0.17 -2.55
C VAL A 132 -1.11 -0.84 -1.69
N VAL A 133 0.13 -1.11 -2.07
CA VAL A 133 0.99 -2.12 -1.46
C VAL A 133 2.21 -1.46 -0.84
N GLN A 134 2.47 -1.74 0.44
CA GLN A 134 3.71 -1.35 1.13
C GLN A 134 4.25 -2.54 1.92
N VAL A 135 5.30 -3.18 1.39
CA VAL A 135 5.92 -4.36 2.00
C VAL A 135 7.39 -4.44 1.61
N GLY A 136 8.20 -5.18 2.37
CA GLY A 136 9.63 -5.41 2.11
C GLY A 136 10.54 -5.00 3.26
N ALA A 137 10.15 -4.03 4.10
CA ALA A 137 10.96 -3.60 5.25
C ALA A 137 11.17 -4.73 6.29
N ASN A 138 10.17 -5.62 6.42
CA ASN A 138 10.22 -6.77 7.31
C ASN A 138 10.88 -8.02 6.70
N ASP A 139 11.22 -8.02 5.41
CA ASP A 139 11.88 -9.12 4.72
C ASP A 139 13.40 -9.12 5.05
N ASP A 140 14.28 -9.08 4.07
CA ASP A 140 15.74 -9.05 4.26
C ASP A 140 16.29 -7.74 4.85
N PRO A 141 15.74 -6.54 4.53
CA PRO A 141 16.09 -5.31 5.22
C PRO A 141 16.02 -5.46 6.74
N SER A 142 14.95 -6.11 7.22
CA SER A 142 14.72 -6.44 8.63
C SER A 142 14.89 -5.20 9.53
N PHE A 143 14.03 -4.21 9.35
CA PHE A 143 14.14 -2.91 10.06
C PHE A 143 14.21 -3.04 11.58
N VAL A 144 13.52 -4.02 12.18
CA VAL A 144 13.61 -4.29 13.63
C VAL A 144 15.03 -4.73 14.03
N ASP A 145 15.71 -5.55 13.22
CA ASP A 145 17.13 -5.92 13.44
C ASP A 145 18.04 -4.69 13.33
N VAL A 146 17.81 -3.83 12.33
CA VAL A 146 18.54 -2.56 12.19
C VAL A 146 18.36 -1.68 13.42
N LEU A 147 17.11 -1.47 13.87
CA LEU A 147 16.81 -0.69 15.06
C LEU A 147 17.53 -1.26 16.29
N ASN A 148 17.42 -2.56 16.54
CA ASN A 148 18.06 -3.23 17.67
C ASN A 148 19.59 -3.07 17.64
N LYS A 149 20.22 -3.18 16.46
CA LYS A 149 21.66 -2.94 16.29
C LYS A 149 22.04 -1.49 16.60
N CYS A 150 21.24 -0.52 16.16
CA CYS A 150 21.53 0.90 16.39
C CYS A 150 21.30 1.32 17.84
N VAL A 151 20.27 0.80 18.51
CA VAL A 151 20.09 0.97 19.96
C VAL A 151 21.24 0.30 20.72
N GLY A 152 21.64 -0.91 20.34
CA GLY A 152 22.80 -1.59 20.94
C GLY A 152 24.11 -0.81 20.77
N ALA A 153 24.35 -0.25 19.58
CA ALA A 153 25.51 0.59 19.30
C ALA A 153 25.49 1.89 20.13
N TRP A 154 24.32 2.50 20.33
CA TRP A 154 24.16 3.65 21.22
C TRP A 154 24.46 3.29 22.68
N VAL A 155 23.90 2.19 23.20
CA VAL A 155 24.16 1.71 24.58
C VAL A 155 25.65 1.43 24.79
N ALA A 156 26.28 0.74 23.85
CA ALA A 156 27.69 0.37 23.92
C ALA A 156 28.64 1.54 23.62
N ARG A 157 28.13 2.69 23.16
CA ARG A 157 28.92 3.80 22.62
C ARG A 157 29.93 3.31 21.57
N ALA A 158 29.48 2.41 20.70
CA ALA A 158 30.33 1.74 19.72
C ALA A 158 30.95 2.78 18.76
N PRO A 159 32.29 2.81 18.60
CA PRO A 159 32.93 3.58 17.54
C PRO A 159 32.31 3.20 16.17
N GLY A 160 32.02 4.20 15.34
CA GLY A 160 31.42 3.99 14.02
C GLY A 160 29.90 3.71 14.00
N GLY A 161 29.31 3.33 15.14
CA GLY A 161 27.89 3.05 15.30
C GLY A 161 27.42 1.79 14.54
N CYS A 162 26.10 1.56 14.49
CA CYS A 162 25.56 0.42 13.70
C CYS A 162 25.78 0.60 12.19
N ALA A 163 25.91 1.84 11.72
CA ALA A 163 26.00 2.15 10.31
C ALA A 163 27.30 1.67 9.66
N GLU A 164 28.38 1.46 10.42
CA GLU A 164 29.66 0.98 9.88
C GLU A 164 29.50 -0.38 9.20
N GLU A 165 28.95 -1.37 9.90
CA GLU A 165 28.69 -2.70 9.35
C GLU A 165 27.52 -2.68 8.35
N LEU A 166 26.43 -1.99 8.71
CA LEU A 166 25.21 -2.02 7.91
C LEU A 166 25.38 -1.40 6.52
N ARG A 167 26.26 -0.42 6.34
CA ARG A 167 26.54 0.16 5.01
C ARG A 167 26.95 -0.88 3.97
N GLN A 168 27.67 -1.93 4.38
CA GLN A 168 28.16 -2.97 3.46
C GLN A 168 27.08 -4.01 3.17
N GLU A 169 26.26 -4.34 4.18
CA GLU A 169 25.25 -5.39 4.08
C GLU A 169 23.91 -4.90 3.56
N TRP A 170 23.60 -3.63 3.74
CA TRP A 170 22.30 -3.05 3.40
C TRP A 170 21.94 -3.18 1.92
N PRO A 171 22.81 -2.87 0.94
CA PRO A 171 22.48 -3.06 -0.47
C PRO A 171 22.13 -4.52 -0.80
N LYS A 172 22.85 -5.48 -0.21
CA LYS A 172 22.58 -6.91 -0.39
C LYS A 172 21.25 -7.32 0.23
N ARG A 173 20.89 -6.75 1.40
CA ARG A 173 19.59 -6.97 2.04
C ARG A 173 18.45 -6.45 1.15
N VAL A 174 18.57 -5.25 0.60
CA VAL A 174 17.59 -4.69 -0.34
C VAL A 174 17.46 -5.61 -1.57
N GLN A 175 18.58 -6.01 -2.17
CA GLN A 175 18.58 -6.89 -3.35
C GLN A 175 17.86 -8.23 -3.11
N ARG A 176 18.04 -8.85 -1.93
CA ARG A 176 17.36 -10.11 -1.59
C ARG A 176 15.87 -9.96 -1.31
N MET A 177 15.42 -8.76 -0.91
CA MET A 177 14.00 -8.47 -0.71
C MET A 177 13.25 -8.29 -2.02
N GLN A 178 13.88 -7.69 -3.04
CA GLN A 178 13.24 -7.38 -4.32
C GLN A 178 12.48 -8.56 -4.95
N PRO A 179 13.06 -9.76 -5.13
CA PRO A 179 12.33 -10.87 -5.73
C PRO A 179 11.10 -11.29 -4.91
N LYS A 180 11.16 -11.22 -3.58
CA LYS A 180 10.03 -11.59 -2.71
C LYS A 180 8.86 -10.62 -2.87
N VAL A 181 9.13 -9.32 -2.93
CA VAL A 181 8.10 -8.30 -3.17
C VAL A 181 7.54 -8.42 -4.58
N LEU A 182 8.40 -8.69 -5.57
CA LEU A 182 7.96 -8.94 -6.95
C LEU A 182 6.99 -10.11 -7.04
N ASP A 183 7.28 -11.22 -6.37
CA ASP A 183 6.39 -12.40 -6.35
C ASP A 183 5.06 -12.08 -5.67
N ALA A 184 5.06 -11.35 -4.54
CA ALA A 184 3.83 -10.90 -3.89
C ALA A 184 2.96 -10.01 -4.81
N LEU A 185 3.58 -9.12 -5.59
CA LEU A 185 2.85 -8.27 -6.54
C LEU A 185 2.32 -9.07 -7.74
N ARG A 186 3.07 -10.08 -8.22
CA ARG A 186 2.59 -11.03 -9.25
C ARG A 186 1.43 -11.88 -8.76
N ASP A 187 1.44 -12.28 -7.49
CA ASP A 187 0.32 -12.96 -6.85
C ASP A 187 -0.92 -12.08 -6.79
N ILE A 188 -0.77 -10.79 -6.46
CA ILE A 188 -1.87 -9.82 -6.51
C ILE A 188 -2.42 -9.71 -7.94
N ARG A 189 -1.55 -9.59 -8.95
CA ARG A 189 -1.99 -9.59 -10.36
C ARG A 189 -2.76 -10.86 -10.70
N THR A 190 -2.24 -12.02 -10.30
CA THR A 190 -2.89 -13.33 -10.52
C THR A 190 -4.27 -13.40 -9.87
N VAL A 191 -4.43 -12.88 -8.65
CA VAL A 191 -5.72 -12.83 -7.96
C VAL A 191 -6.70 -11.93 -8.71
N MET A 192 -6.26 -10.76 -9.16
CA MET A 192 -7.12 -9.83 -9.88
C MET A 192 -7.52 -10.35 -11.27
N ASP A 193 -6.60 -10.98 -11.99
CA ASP A 193 -6.86 -11.62 -13.28
C ASP A 193 -7.91 -12.75 -13.11
N ARG A 194 -7.78 -13.57 -12.05
CA ARG A 194 -8.78 -14.62 -11.71
C ARG A 194 -10.13 -14.04 -11.30
N ALA A 195 -10.15 -12.84 -10.74
CA ALA A 195 -11.37 -12.10 -10.42
C ALA A 195 -11.97 -11.37 -11.64
N GLY A 196 -11.38 -11.53 -12.84
CA GLY A 196 -11.89 -10.97 -14.10
C GLY A 196 -11.52 -9.52 -14.34
N TYR A 197 -10.51 -8.98 -13.65
CA TYR A 197 -10.01 -7.63 -13.90
C TYR A 197 -8.98 -7.65 -15.03
N GLU A 198 -9.17 -6.75 -15.99
CA GLU A 198 -8.11 -6.36 -16.92
C GLU A 198 -7.05 -5.52 -16.21
N ARG A 199 -5.83 -5.47 -16.77
CA ARG A 199 -4.69 -4.77 -16.14
C ARG A 199 -4.91 -3.27 -15.93
N ASP A 200 -5.67 -2.63 -16.80
CA ASP A 200 -6.03 -1.21 -16.75
C ASP A 200 -7.36 -0.95 -16.02
N GLY A 201 -8.04 -2.02 -15.56
CA GLY A 201 -9.28 -1.94 -14.78
C GLY A 201 -9.09 -1.47 -13.34
N TYR A 202 -7.84 -1.46 -12.84
CA TYR A 202 -7.47 -0.96 -11.52
C TYR A 202 -6.03 -0.43 -11.48
N SER A 203 -5.73 0.44 -10.53
CA SER A 203 -4.38 0.91 -10.23
C SER A 203 -3.69 -0.02 -9.23
N LEU A 204 -2.50 -0.52 -9.58
CA LEU A 204 -1.59 -1.14 -8.61
C LEU A 204 -0.50 -0.14 -8.25
N VAL A 205 -0.40 0.23 -6.98
CA VAL A 205 0.55 1.20 -6.45
C VAL A 205 1.48 0.50 -5.46
N VAL A 206 2.78 0.65 -5.66
CA VAL A 206 3.80 0.32 -4.66
C VAL A 206 4.20 1.61 -3.96
N GLN A 207 4.02 1.64 -2.64
CA GLN A 207 4.35 2.75 -1.78
C GLN A 207 5.63 2.44 -0.99
N SER A 208 6.61 3.35 -0.98
CA SER A 208 7.85 3.18 -0.22
C SER A 208 7.73 3.69 1.22
N TYR A 209 8.84 3.72 1.96
CA TYR A 209 8.88 4.04 3.39
C TYR A 209 9.49 5.42 3.65
N ALA A 210 9.03 6.08 4.72
CA ALA A 210 9.68 7.26 5.28
C ALA A 210 10.68 6.87 6.37
N SER A 211 11.71 7.70 6.57
CA SER A 211 12.62 7.54 7.71
C SER A 211 11.94 8.04 8.99
N PRO A 212 11.75 7.19 10.01
CA PRO A 212 11.09 7.62 11.24
C PRO A 212 11.98 8.45 12.15
N VAL A 213 13.30 8.41 11.93
CA VAL A 213 14.32 9.14 12.69
C VAL A 213 15.26 9.87 11.74
N GLY A 214 15.88 10.94 12.20
CA GLY A 214 16.81 11.77 11.43
C GLY A 214 17.89 12.39 12.30
N PRO A 215 18.89 13.08 11.71
CA PRO A 215 20.00 13.67 12.46
C PRO A 215 19.59 14.83 13.39
N GLY A 216 18.34 15.28 13.31
CA GLY A 216 17.79 16.35 14.14
C GLY A 216 17.21 15.91 15.48
N ILE A 217 17.56 14.72 16.01
CA ILE A 217 17.16 14.31 17.36
C ILE A 217 17.63 15.37 18.36
N ALA A 218 16.70 15.90 19.17
CA ALA A 218 17.02 16.85 20.22
C ALA A 218 17.96 16.20 21.25
N PRO A 219 19.05 16.86 21.70
CA PRO A 219 20.04 16.27 22.60
C PRO A 219 19.44 15.68 23.89
N GLU A 220 18.42 16.34 24.44
CA GLU A 220 17.70 15.90 25.64
C GLU A 220 16.85 14.64 25.44
N LEU A 221 16.54 14.29 24.19
CA LEU A 221 15.78 13.08 23.83
C LEU A 221 16.67 11.98 23.25
N GLN A 222 17.99 12.16 23.20
CA GLN A 222 18.91 11.16 22.66
C GLN A 222 19.24 10.07 23.70
N ASP A 223 18.21 9.56 24.36
CA ASP A 223 18.26 8.55 25.42
C ASP A 223 17.00 7.67 25.44
N LEU A 224 16.82 6.87 26.51
CA LEU A 224 15.68 5.96 26.66
C LEU A 224 14.34 6.66 26.91
N SER A 225 14.30 7.99 27.04
CA SER A 225 13.05 8.77 27.09
C SER A 225 12.50 9.07 25.69
N GLY A 226 13.30 8.90 24.65
CA GLY A 226 12.93 9.24 23.28
C GLY A 226 13.61 8.37 22.24
N CYS A 227 14.79 8.77 21.79
CA CYS A 227 15.49 8.21 20.64
C CYS A 227 16.93 7.82 21.04
N PRO A 228 17.14 6.63 21.62
CA PRO A 228 18.46 6.13 22.04
C PRO A 228 19.28 5.67 20.83
N LEU A 229 19.65 6.60 19.95
CA LEU A 229 20.28 6.34 18.66
C LEU A 229 21.42 7.33 18.42
N LEU A 230 22.52 6.87 17.81
CA LEU A 230 23.64 7.75 17.45
C LEU A 230 23.27 8.63 16.26
N THR A 231 23.67 9.91 16.29
CA THR A 231 23.40 10.88 15.22
C THR A 231 23.98 10.44 13.87
N SER A 232 25.15 9.80 13.88
CA SER A 232 25.79 9.23 12.69
C SER A 232 24.98 8.11 12.05
N ASP A 233 24.33 7.28 12.89
CA ASP A 233 23.53 6.14 12.45
C ASP A 233 22.24 6.62 11.81
N VAL A 234 21.50 7.49 12.48
CA VAL A 234 20.23 8.02 11.94
C VAL A 234 20.46 8.90 10.71
N LYS A 235 21.61 9.58 10.59
CA LYS A 235 22.01 10.26 9.36
C LYS A 235 22.15 9.27 8.20
N TRP A 236 22.80 8.13 8.43
CA TRP A 236 22.91 7.08 7.41
C TRP A 236 21.56 6.45 7.07
N VAL A 237 20.73 6.14 8.07
CA VAL A 237 19.38 5.59 7.86
C VAL A 237 18.57 6.51 6.95
N ARG A 238 18.46 7.78 7.33
CA ARG A 238 17.68 8.80 6.61
C ARG A 238 18.22 9.08 5.20
N SER A 239 19.53 9.28 5.07
CA SER A 239 20.13 9.79 3.82
C SER A 239 20.62 8.70 2.87
N THR A 240 20.68 7.44 3.30
CA THR A 240 21.21 6.34 2.48
C THR A 240 20.33 5.11 2.54
N ALA A 241 20.06 4.57 3.73
CA ALA A 241 19.40 3.28 3.84
C ALA A 241 17.95 3.32 3.31
N VAL A 242 17.15 4.29 3.77
CA VAL A 242 15.75 4.46 3.34
C VAL A 242 15.65 4.82 1.84
N PRO A 243 16.45 5.76 1.30
CA PRO A 243 16.51 5.99 -0.15
C PRO A 243 16.86 4.74 -0.96
N GLN A 244 17.85 3.94 -0.53
CA GLN A 244 18.22 2.69 -1.22
C GLN A 244 17.10 1.65 -1.17
N LEU A 245 16.36 1.55 -0.06
CA LEU A 245 15.16 0.71 0.01
C LEU A 245 14.08 1.18 -0.96
N SER A 246 13.82 2.49 -0.98
CA SER A 246 12.83 3.10 -1.88
C SER A 246 13.16 2.79 -3.34
N GLU A 247 14.43 2.92 -3.70
CA GLU A 247 14.92 2.60 -5.04
C GLU A 247 14.70 1.12 -5.41
N GLY A 248 15.05 0.18 -4.52
CA GLY A 248 14.79 -1.24 -4.77
C GLY A 248 13.30 -1.56 -4.96
N LEU A 249 12.41 -0.87 -4.22
CA LEU A 249 10.96 -0.99 -4.38
C LEU A 249 10.46 -0.36 -5.69
N ARG A 250 11.06 0.76 -6.12
CA ARG A 250 10.77 1.40 -7.41
C ARG A 250 11.08 0.45 -8.56
N GLU A 251 12.26 -0.17 -8.55
CA GLU A 251 12.66 -1.16 -9.56
C GLU A 251 11.69 -2.36 -9.63
N VAL A 252 11.20 -2.82 -8.48
CA VAL A 252 10.20 -3.90 -8.43
C VAL A 252 8.85 -3.44 -8.97
N ALA A 253 8.42 -2.22 -8.64
CA ALA A 253 7.18 -1.63 -9.16
C ALA A 253 7.22 -1.54 -10.70
N GLU A 254 8.33 -1.08 -11.26
CA GLU A 254 8.55 -1.00 -12.70
C GLU A 254 8.47 -2.37 -13.38
N GLN A 255 9.08 -3.40 -12.79
CA GLN A 255 9.05 -4.77 -13.33
C GLN A 255 7.63 -5.36 -13.43
N VAL A 256 6.71 -4.97 -12.55
CA VAL A 256 5.31 -5.45 -12.59
C VAL A 256 4.36 -4.45 -13.27
N GLY A 257 4.88 -3.31 -13.76
CA GLY A 257 4.09 -2.22 -14.31
C GLY A 257 3.13 -1.62 -13.28
N ALA A 258 3.55 -1.55 -12.02
CA ALA A 258 2.86 -0.83 -10.96
C ALA A 258 3.33 0.63 -10.93
N ARG A 259 2.45 1.51 -10.47
CA ARG A 259 2.79 2.89 -10.15
C ARG A 259 3.61 2.93 -8.86
N PHE A 260 4.47 3.92 -8.70
CA PHE A 260 5.36 4.03 -7.56
C PHE A 260 5.19 5.37 -6.81
N LEU A 261 5.03 5.30 -5.49
CA LEU A 261 4.94 6.46 -4.61
C LEU A 261 6.10 6.46 -3.60
N ASP A 262 7.03 7.40 -3.76
CA ASP A 262 8.22 7.51 -2.91
C ASP A 262 7.96 8.35 -1.65
N LEU A 263 8.06 7.74 -0.47
CA LEU A 263 8.01 8.41 0.83
C LEU A 263 9.38 8.61 1.49
N SER A 264 10.50 8.29 0.81
CA SER A 264 11.84 8.34 1.40
C SER A 264 12.20 9.69 2.03
N ARG A 265 11.56 10.77 1.57
CA ARG A 265 11.72 12.14 2.06
C ARG A 265 10.49 12.73 2.73
N ALA A 266 9.42 11.95 2.87
CA ALA A 266 8.14 12.42 3.40
C ALA A 266 8.29 12.93 4.84
N GLY A 267 9.02 12.21 5.69
CA GLY A 267 9.17 12.55 7.11
C GLY A 267 10.18 13.66 7.42
N TYR A 268 10.85 14.27 6.44
CA TYR A 268 11.94 15.21 6.70
C TYR A 268 11.49 16.44 7.49
N GLY A 269 12.12 16.69 8.64
CA GLY A 269 11.75 17.77 9.57
C GLY A 269 10.67 17.38 10.58
N HIS A 270 10.07 16.20 10.42
CA HIS A 270 9.00 15.67 11.24
C HIS A 270 9.34 14.28 11.81
N GLU A 271 10.61 13.87 11.75
CA GLU A 271 11.07 12.62 12.33
C GLU A 271 10.86 12.58 13.87
N ALA A 272 10.85 11.40 14.49
CA ALA A 272 10.75 11.26 15.94
C ALA A 272 11.88 12.02 16.66
N CYS A 273 11.55 12.62 17.80
CA CYS A 273 12.43 13.41 18.65
C CYS A 273 12.98 14.72 18.03
N THR A 274 12.54 15.14 16.85
CA THR A 274 12.99 16.42 16.25
C THR A 274 12.28 17.63 16.84
N GLY A 275 11.08 17.44 17.41
CA GLY A 275 10.30 18.50 18.04
C GLY A 275 10.80 18.86 19.45
N GLY A 276 11.67 18.03 20.05
CA GLY A 276 12.12 18.18 21.43
C GLY A 276 10.95 18.19 22.41
N ASP A 277 11.14 18.81 23.57
CA ASP A 277 10.05 19.02 24.53
C ASP A 277 9.12 20.18 24.14
N LYS A 278 9.58 21.04 23.23
CA LYS A 278 8.89 22.30 22.90
C LYS A 278 7.81 22.13 21.83
N ALA A 279 7.99 21.18 20.92
CA ALA A 279 7.10 20.97 19.79
C ALA A 279 6.87 19.48 19.48
N PRO A 280 6.57 18.61 20.47
CA PRO A 280 6.34 17.18 20.20
C PRO A 280 5.20 16.94 19.20
N GLY A 281 4.23 17.85 19.11
CA GLY A 281 3.12 17.78 18.15
C GLY A 281 3.53 17.97 16.68
N THR A 282 4.77 18.40 16.38
CA THR A 282 5.27 18.45 15.01
C THR A 282 5.86 17.14 14.53
N GLU A 283 6.06 16.16 15.42
CA GLU A 283 6.60 14.86 15.06
C GLU A 283 5.51 14.00 14.40
N TRP A 284 5.86 13.33 13.31
CA TRP A 284 4.95 12.44 12.57
C TRP A 284 5.16 10.97 12.93
N PHE A 285 6.17 10.68 13.74
CA PHE A 285 6.51 9.34 14.18
C PHE A 285 6.52 9.26 15.70
N THR A 286 6.16 8.11 16.22
CA THR A 286 6.31 7.78 17.64
C THR A 286 7.79 7.73 18.01
N ARG A 287 8.10 8.15 19.24
CA ARG A 287 9.41 7.91 19.86
C ARG A 287 9.51 6.45 20.31
N LEU A 288 10.56 6.09 21.05
CA LEU A 288 10.55 4.83 21.80
C LEU A 288 9.27 4.78 22.66
N THR A 289 8.42 3.81 22.36
CA THR A 289 7.11 3.65 22.97
C THR A 289 7.08 2.31 23.69
N VAL A 290 6.72 2.32 24.96
CA VAL A 290 6.71 1.12 25.81
C VAL A 290 5.33 0.96 26.44
N ASP A 291 4.64 -0.13 26.10
CA ASP A 291 3.46 -0.60 26.82
C ASP A 291 3.92 -1.34 28.09
N TRP A 292 3.99 -0.59 29.19
CA TRP A 292 4.36 -1.11 30.50
C TRP A 292 3.39 -2.15 31.06
N GLN A 293 2.13 -2.17 30.61
CA GLN A 293 1.17 -3.19 31.02
C GLN A 293 1.39 -4.47 30.23
N ALA A 294 1.69 -4.39 28.93
CA ALA A 294 2.06 -5.56 28.13
C ALA A 294 3.24 -6.33 28.72
N LEU A 295 4.24 -5.65 29.30
CA LEU A 295 5.38 -6.28 29.97
C LEU A 295 5.01 -7.16 31.17
N LYS A 296 3.83 -6.96 31.76
CA LYS A 296 3.33 -7.79 32.88
C LYS A 296 2.69 -9.10 32.41
N HIS A 297 2.54 -9.29 31.10
CA HIS A 297 1.87 -10.44 30.51
C HIS A 297 2.79 -11.14 29.52
N GLU A 298 3.16 -12.40 29.80
CA GLU A 298 4.10 -13.19 28.99
C GLU A 298 3.78 -13.18 27.48
N LYS A 299 2.49 -13.30 27.13
CA LYS A 299 2.05 -13.31 25.72
C LYS A 299 2.10 -11.94 25.03
N ARG A 300 2.10 -10.84 25.77
CA ARG A 300 2.11 -9.47 25.23
C ARG A 300 3.49 -8.81 25.32
N ALA A 301 4.34 -9.24 26.26
CA ALA A 301 5.66 -8.66 26.48
C ALA A 301 6.53 -8.57 25.20
N PRO A 302 6.54 -9.55 24.27
CA PRO A 302 7.28 -9.43 23.00
C PRO A 302 6.81 -8.27 22.10
N HIS A 303 5.60 -7.75 22.32
CA HIS A 303 4.95 -6.70 21.54
C HIS A 303 4.97 -5.34 22.27
N ALA A 304 5.56 -5.25 23.46
CA ALA A 304 5.50 -4.07 24.31
C ALA A 304 6.16 -2.82 23.71
N MET A 305 7.04 -2.98 22.72
CA MET A 305 7.71 -1.86 22.04
C MET A 305 7.31 -1.73 20.56
N GLN A 306 6.31 -2.49 20.12
CA GLN A 306 5.97 -2.65 18.70
C GLN A 306 5.65 -1.33 18.00
N GLU A 307 5.02 -0.40 18.72
CA GLU A 307 4.65 0.92 18.19
C GLU A 307 5.82 1.88 17.98
N SER A 308 7.01 1.56 18.49
CA SER A 308 8.17 2.47 18.45
C SER A 308 8.55 2.80 17.01
N PHE A 309 8.84 4.09 16.76
CA PHE A 309 9.32 4.58 15.46
C PHE A 309 8.41 4.26 14.27
N HIS A 310 7.10 4.17 14.51
CA HIS A 310 6.07 4.10 13.48
C HIS A 310 5.43 5.48 13.29
N ALA A 311 4.72 5.69 12.17
CA ALA A 311 3.97 6.91 12.00
C ALA A 311 2.85 7.00 13.06
N ASN A 312 2.71 8.17 13.68
CA ASN A 312 1.56 8.47 14.53
C ASN A 312 0.36 8.91 13.68
N ALA A 313 -0.78 9.20 14.30
CA ALA A 313 -2.00 9.60 13.58
C ALA A 313 -1.79 10.80 12.63
N THR A 314 -0.95 11.77 13.01
CA THR A 314 -0.59 12.92 12.16
C THR A 314 0.24 12.50 10.96
N GLY A 315 1.24 11.63 11.16
CA GLY A 315 2.06 11.09 10.07
C GLY A 315 1.22 10.31 9.06
N HIS A 316 0.32 9.44 9.53
CA HIS A 316 -0.61 8.71 8.65
C HIS A 316 -1.54 9.65 7.88
N ALA A 317 -1.99 10.76 8.49
CA ALA A 317 -2.81 11.76 7.82
C ALA A 317 -2.06 12.44 6.66
N GLN A 318 -0.78 12.75 6.86
CA GLN A 318 0.07 13.34 5.84
C GLN A 318 0.38 12.34 4.71
N PHE A 319 0.66 11.09 5.04
CA PHE A 319 0.84 10.04 4.02
C PHE A 319 -0.43 9.84 3.20
N ALA A 320 -1.61 9.84 3.84
CA ALA A 320 -2.89 9.76 3.15
C ALA A 320 -3.15 10.95 2.23
N ARG A 321 -2.73 12.17 2.60
CA ARG A 321 -2.85 13.37 1.75
C ARG A 321 -2.06 13.19 0.46
N CYS A 322 -0.77 12.85 0.56
CA CYS A 322 0.07 12.60 -0.61
C CYS A 322 -0.47 11.44 -1.47
N LEU A 323 -0.86 10.34 -0.82
CA LEU A 323 -1.44 9.19 -1.52
C LEU A 323 -2.73 9.56 -2.24
N SER A 324 -3.60 10.40 -1.66
CA SER A 324 -4.81 10.89 -2.32
C SER A 324 -4.49 11.70 -3.57
N ASP A 325 -3.53 12.62 -3.49
CA ASP A 325 -3.06 13.41 -4.63
C ASP A 325 -2.50 12.49 -5.73
N PHE A 326 -1.81 11.42 -5.35
CA PHE A 326 -1.27 10.45 -6.30
C PHE A 326 -2.37 9.61 -6.95
N LEU A 327 -3.29 9.02 -6.17
CA LEU A 327 -4.36 8.17 -6.69
C LEU A 327 -5.31 8.90 -7.64
N THR A 328 -5.57 10.18 -7.38
CA THR A 328 -6.40 11.02 -8.27
C THR A 328 -5.69 11.45 -9.56
N GLY A 329 -4.35 11.38 -9.59
CA GLY A 329 -3.54 11.68 -10.77
C GLY A 329 -3.27 10.45 -11.64
N THR A 330 -2.74 10.70 -12.85
CA THR A 330 -2.37 9.66 -13.83
C THR A 330 -0.88 9.34 -13.87
N ARG A 331 -0.08 9.97 -12.99
CA ARG A 331 1.37 9.80 -12.97
C ARG A 331 1.76 8.37 -12.61
N GLN A 332 2.75 7.83 -13.32
CA GLN A 332 3.33 6.52 -13.01
C GLN A 332 4.18 6.56 -11.75
N GLN A 333 4.83 7.69 -11.48
CA GLN A 333 5.68 7.86 -10.31
C GLN A 333 5.48 9.25 -9.68
N ALA A 334 5.61 9.30 -8.36
CA ALA A 334 5.64 10.56 -7.61
C ALA A 334 6.48 10.43 -6.34
N VAL A 335 6.89 11.58 -5.80
CA VAL A 335 7.57 11.70 -4.51
C VAL A 335 6.69 12.52 -3.57
N CYS A 336 6.49 12.03 -2.36
CA CYS A 336 5.84 12.78 -1.30
C CYS A 336 6.80 13.79 -0.70
N LEU A 337 6.54 15.08 -0.94
CA LEU A 337 7.28 16.19 -0.36
C LEU A 337 6.33 17.20 0.26
N PRO A 338 6.77 17.96 1.29
CA PRO A 338 5.97 19.06 1.81
C PRO A 338 5.74 20.15 0.75
N ASP A 339 4.53 20.69 0.75
CA ASP A 339 4.17 21.93 0.07
C ASP A 339 4.56 23.17 0.92
N SER A 340 4.20 24.37 0.46
CA SER A 340 4.48 25.61 1.18
C SER A 340 3.78 25.74 2.53
N GLU A 341 2.76 24.93 2.78
CA GLU A 341 2.02 24.88 4.04
C GLU A 341 2.53 23.76 4.97
N GLY A 342 3.57 23.04 4.56
CA GLY A 342 4.13 21.91 5.31
C GLY A 342 3.33 20.61 5.17
N ASN A 343 2.31 20.58 4.31
CA ASN A 343 1.53 19.39 4.07
C ASN A 343 2.15 18.55 2.95
N LEU A 344 2.11 17.22 3.06
CA LEU A 344 2.62 16.38 1.98
C LEU A 344 1.73 16.45 0.74
N THR A 345 2.37 16.48 -0.41
CA THR A 345 1.75 16.37 -1.73
C THR A 345 2.59 15.50 -2.65
N ALA A 346 1.95 14.85 -3.62
CA ALA A 346 2.62 14.05 -4.63
C ALA A 346 3.18 14.95 -5.75
N VAL A 347 4.50 15.11 -5.80
CA VAL A 347 5.20 15.82 -6.89
C VAL A 347 5.86 14.85 -7.85
N SER A 348 6.15 15.30 -9.07
CA SER A 348 6.89 14.46 -10.02
C SER A 348 8.36 14.29 -9.59
N PRO A 349 9.04 13.19 -9.98
CA PRO A 349 10.45 12.99 -9.68
C PRO A 349 11.35 14.14 -10.14
N GLU A 350 11.04 14.79 -11.27
CA GLU A 350 11.82 15.92 -11.81
C GLU A 350 11.73 17.14 -10.89
N VAL A 351 10.52 17.49 -10.42
CA VAL A 351 10.31 18.56 -9.44
C VAL A 351 11.02 18.22 -8.13
N ALA A 352 10.96 16.97 -7.71
CA ALA A 352 11.58 16.50 -6.49
C ALA A 352 13.12 16.57 -6.54
N ALA A 353 13.73 16.34 -7.71
CA ALA A 353 15.16 16.49 -7.93
C ALA A 353 15.60 17.97 -7.84
N GLN A 354 14.86 18.88 -8.46
CA GLN A 354 15.15 20.33 -8.44
C GLN A 354 15.08 20.95 -7.03
N ARG A 355 14.24 20.40 -6.14
CA ARG A 355 14.14 20.82 -4.74
C ARG A 355 15.31 20.34 -3.88
N THR A 356 16.07 19.35 -4.33
CA THR A 356 17.23 18.80 -3.59
C THR A 356 18.52 19.55 -3.91
N SER A 357 18.57 20.22 -5.06
CA SER A 357 19.71 21.02 -5.52
C SER A 357 19.70 22.47 -5.01
N ARG A 358 18.78 22.82 -4.10
CA ARG A 358 18.66 24.13 -3.45
C ARG A 358 18.92 23.97 -1.96
#